data_AF-A0A2V8TAL9-F1
#
_entry.id   AF-A0A2V8TAL9-F1
#
_cell.length_a   1.000
_cell.length_b   1.000
_cell.length_c   1.000
_cell.angle_alpha   90.00
_cell.angle_beta   90.00
_cell.angle_gamma   90.00
#
_symmetry.space_group_name_H-M   'P 1'
#
loop_
_entity.id
_entity.type
_entity.pdbx_description
1 polymer ?
#
loop_
_entity_poly.entity_id
_entity_poly.type
_entity_poly.pdbx_seq_one_letter_code
_entity_poly.pdbx_strand_id
1 'polypeptide(L)'
;TREKKALENPGAAEVMKEMGAADAGLPYYFFLDKDGKKIGDSLVMPGGKNIGHPANAEEIKAFAGLLEKSAPRMTSSERAQIVSYLTRNAPHQ
;
A
#
# COMPACT_ATOMS: atom_id res chain seq x y z
N THR A 1 -17.74 -13.68 -4.86
CA THR A 1 -18.93 -13.58 -5.73
C THR A 1 -18.49 -13.50 -7.18
N ARG A 2 -18.74 -14.55 -7.98
CA ARG A 2 -18.29 -14.65 -9.39
C ARG A 2 -19.07 -13.73 -10.36
N GLU A 3 -20.22 -13.21 -9.94
CA GLU A 3 -21.19 -12.53 -10.80
C GLU A 3 -20.75 -11.16 -11.34
N LYS A 4 -19.76 -10.51 -10.72
CA LYS A 4 -19.29 -9.18 -11.11
C LYS A 4 -17.96 -9.17 -11.84
N LYS A 5 -17.42 -10.34 -12.22
CA LYS A 5 -16.12 -10.44 -12.89
C LYS A 5 -16.07 -9.64 -14.20
N ALA A 6 -17.20 -9.52 -14.90
CA ALA A 6 -17.31 -8.71 -16.11
C ALA A 6 -17.14 -7.19 -15.88
N LEU A 7 -17.17 -6.72 -14.63
CA LEU A 7 -16.93 -5.32 -14.25
C LEU A 7 -15.46 -5.04 -13.91
N GLU A 8 -14.60 -6.06 -13.92
CA GLU A 8 -13.17 -5.88 -13.68
C GLU A 8 -12.49 -5.26 -14.90
N ASN A 9 -11.46 -4.45 -14.64
CA ASN A 9 -10.67 -3.87 -15.72
C ASN A 9 -9.93 -4.98 -16.48
N PRO A 10 -9.88 -4.93 -17.82
CA PRO A 10 -9.07 -5.86 -18.61
C PRO A 10 -7.62 -5.89 -18.12
N GLY A 11 -7.06 -7.08 -17.93
CA GLY A 11 -5.68 -7.26 -17.45
C GLY A 11 -5.49 -7.10 -15.93
N ALA A 12 -6.52 -6.71 -15.16
CA ALA A 12 -6.36 -6.46 -13.73
C ALA A 12 -6.03 -7.71 -12.93
N ALA A 13 -6.56 -8.87 -13.32
CA ALA A 13 -6.28 -10.13 -12.65
C ALA A 13 -4.81 -10.56 -12.83
N GLU A 14 -4.27 -10.37 -14.03
CA GLU A 14 -2.86 -10.60 -14.36
C GLU A 14 -1.96 -9.67 -13.56
N VAL A 15 -2.27 -8.37 -13.54
CA VAL A 15 -1.52 -7.39 -12.74
C VAL A 15 -1.58 -7.72 -11.24
N MET A 16 -2.75 -8.10 -10.71
CA MET A 16 -2.86 -8.51 -9.30
C MET A 16 -1.98 -9.72 -8.97
N LYS A 17 -1.95 -10.71 -9.87
CA LYS A 17 -1.10 -11.89 -9.70
C LYS A 17 0.38 -11.52 -9.77
N GLU A 18 0.80 -10.76 -10.78
CA GLU A 18 2.19 -10.33 -10.97
C GLU A 18 2.72 -9.48 -9.81
N MET A 19 1.85 -8.63 -9.25
CA MET A 19 2.22 -7.77 -8.14
C MET A 19 2.16 -8.49 -6.78
N GLY A 20 1.63 -9.71 -6.70
CA GLY A 20 1.52 -10.45 -5.43
C GLY A 20 0.31 -10.07 -4.58
N ALA A 21 -0.71 -9.49 -5.21
CA ALA A 21 -1.93 -9.03 -4.56
C ALA A 21 -3.00 -10.12 -4.39
N ALA A 22 -2.86 -11.27 -5.07
CA ALA A 22 -3.92 -12.27 -5.22
C ALA A 22 -4.55 -12.72 -3.89
N ASP A 23 -3.72 -12.88 -2.85
CA ASP A 23 -4.14 -13.29 -1.50
C ASP A 23 -3.76 -12.25 -0.43
N ALA A 24 -3.41 -11.02 -0.84
CA ALA A 24 -2.90 -9.98 0.05
C ALA A 24 -3.97 -9.35 0.96
N GLY A 25 -5.26 -9.58 0.67
CA GLY A 25 -6.36 -8.81 1.26
C GLY A 25 -6.42 -7.37 0.74
N LEU A 26 -7.56 -6.70 0.95
CA LEU A 26 -7.79 -5.32 0.49
C LEU A 26 -7.88 -4.33 1.67
N PRO A 27 -7.44 -3.07 1.47
CA PRO A 27 -6.77 -2.56 0.28
C PRO A 27 -5.32 -3.07 0.15
N TYR A 28 -4.88 -3.34 -1.08
CA TYR A 28 -3.48 -3.63 -1.42
C TYR A 28 -2.98 -2.53 -2.36
N TYR A 29 -1.72 -2.14 -2.21
CA TYR A 29 -1.07 -1.17 -3.09
C TYR A 29 0.41 -1.48 -3.27
N PHE A 30 0.94 -1.00 -4.39
CA PHE A 30 2.33 -1.18 -4.78
C PHE A 30 2.85 0.09 -5.45
N PHE A 31 4.16 0.27 -5.39
CA PHE A 31 4.88 1.40 -5.97
C PHE A 31 5.73 0.91 -7.12
N LEU A 32 5.71 1.65 -8.22
CA LEU A 32 6.47 1.34 -9.44
C LEU A 32 7.56 2.39 -9.66
N ASP A 33 8.65 1.98 -10.30
CA ASP A 33 9.58 2.92 -10.92
C ASP A 33 9.08 3.40 -12.30
N LYS A 34 9.90 4.21 -12.97
CA LYS A 34 9.58 4.78 -14.30
C LYS A 34 9.43 3.75 -15.41
N ASP A 35 9.95 2.53 -15.21
CA ASP A 35 9.91 1.44 -16.20
C ASP A 35 8.78 0.45 -15.88
N GLY A 36 7.97 0.73 -14.86
CA GLY A 36 6.85 -0.12 -14.43
C GLY A 36 7.27 -1.28 -13.55
N LYS A 37 8.50 -1.31 -13.02
CA LYS A 37 8.96 -2.37 -12.12
C LYS A 37 8.54 -2.06 -10.69
N LYS A 38 8.03 -3.07 -9.97
CA LYS A 38 7.67 -2.95 -8.55
C LYS A 38 8.91 -2.67 -7.69
N ILE A 39 8.86 -1.57 -6.93
CA ILE A 39 9.91 -1.14 -5.99
C ILE A 39 9.47 -1.24 -4.52
N GLY A 40 8.20 -1.54 -4.25
CA GLY A 40 7.67 -1.78 -2.91
C GLY A 40 6.17 -2.05 -2.95
N ASP A 41 5.63 -2.60 -1.88
CA ASP A 41 4.19 -2.84 -1.72
C ASP A 41 3.77 -2.80 -0.25
N SER A 42 2.48 -2.99 0.01
CA SER A 42 1.89 -2.92 1.34
C SER A 42 2.12 -4.15 2.22
N LEU A 43 2.83 -5.20 1.77
CA LEU A 43 3.11 -6.43 2.52
C LEU A 43 4.34 -6.30 3.45
N VAL A 44 4.46 -5.18 4.16
CA VAL A 44 5.67 -4.82 4.93
C VAL A 44 5.51 -5.01 6.45
N MET A 45 4.35 -5.49 6.90
CA MET A 45 4.15 -5.86 8.30
C MET A 45 4.79 -7.22 8.61
N PRO A 46 5.05 -7.57 9.89
CA PRO A 46 5.69 -8.83 10.25
C PRO A 46 5.03 -10.05 9.62
N GLY A 47 5.85 -10.92 9.02
CA GLY A 47 5.38 -12.11 8.30
C GLY A 47 4.82 -11.83 6.90
N GLY A 48 5.11 -10.67 6.31
CA GLY A 48 4.61 -10.29 4.98
C GLY A 48 3.13 -9.92 4.99
N LYS A 49 2.62 -9.49 6.15
CA LYS A 49 1.22 -9.09 6.28
C LYS A 49 0.99 -7.74 5.60
N ASN A 50 -0.21 -7.58 5.06
CA ASN A 50 -0.64 -6.34 4.44
C ASN A 50 -0.92 -5.25 5.49
N ILE A 51 -0.44 -4.03 5.25
CA ILE A 51 -0.81 -2.85 6.04
C ILE A 51 -2.32 -2.56 5.89
N GLY A 52 -2.89 -2.77 4.71
CA GLY A 52 -4.22 -2.23 4.40
C GLY A 52 -4.22 -0.70 4.43
N HIS A 53 -5.31 -0.10 4.90
CA HIS A 53 -5.30 1.32 5.23
C HIS A 53 -4.56 1.52 6.56
N PRO A 54 -3.48 2.31 6.63
CA PRO A 54 -2.71 2.47 7.86
C PRO A 54 -3.57 3.14 8.94
N ALA A 55 -3.94 2.40 9.99
CA ALA A 55 -4.89 2.85 11.01
C ALA A 55 -4.31 2.86 12.42
N ASN A 56 -3.34 1.99 12.71
CA ASN A 56 -2.63 1.99 14.00
C ASN A 56 -1.19 2.53 13.89
N ALA A 57 -0.55 2.75 15.04
CA ALA A 57 0.80 3.34 15.08
C ALA A 57 1.87 2.50 14.37
N GLU A 58 1.77 1.17 14.41
CA GLU A 58 2.72 0.27 13.76
C GLU A 58 2.56 0.34 12.24
N GLU A 59 1.33 0.27 11.76
CA GLU A 59 0.97 0.39 10.34
C GLU A 59 1.36 1.75 9.76
N ILE A 60 1.09 2.85 10.48
CA ILE A 60 1.45 4.21 10.07
C ILE A 60 2.97 4.34 9.95
N LYS A 61 3.72 3.78 10.91
CA LYS A 61 5.19 3.74 10.86
C LYS A 61 5.69 2.92 9.67
N ALA A 62 5.10 1.74 9.43
CA ALA A 62 5.46 0.88 8.30
C ALA A 62 5.19 1.59 6.96
N PHE A 63 4.05 2.27 6.83
CA PHE A 63 3.70 3.07 5.66
C PHE A 63 4.68 4.24 5.44
N ALA A 64 5.07 4.94 6.51
CA ALA A 64 6.07 6.00 6.42
C ALA A 64 7.43 5.47 5.93
N GLY A 65 7.88 4.32 6.44
CA GLY A 65 9.11 3.68 5.97
C GLY A 65 9.02 3.20 4.51
N LEU A 66 7.82 2.81 4.06
CA LEU A 66 7.58 2.48 2.66
C LEU A 66 7.68 3.71 1.76
N LEU A 67 7.05 4.83 2.13
CA LEU A 67 7.16 6.11 1.41
C LEU A 67 8.59 6.63 1.34
N GLU A 68 9.35 6.51 2.43
CA GLU A 68 10.77 6.90 2.46
C GLU A 68 11.61 6.14 1.42
N LYS A 69 11.32 4.85 1.21
CA LYS A 69 12.04 4.01 0.25
C LYS A 69 11.55 4.21 -1.18
N SER A 70 10.25 4.39 -1.38
CA SER A 70 9.63 4.41 -2.72
C SER A 70 9.49 5.79 -3.33
N ALA A 71 9.51 6.87 -2.53
CA ALA A 71 9.37 8.25 -2.99
C ALA A 71 10.58 9.11 -2.58
N PRO A 72 11.78 8.89 -3.14
CA PRO A 72 13.02 9.55 -2.72
C PRO A 72 13.03 11.09 -2.91
N ARG A 73 12.08 11.63 -3.69
CA ARG A 73 11.91 13.08 -3.87
C ARG A 73 10.97 13.71 -2.83
N MET A 74 10.29 12.90 -2.02
CA MET A 74 9.46 13.38 -0.92
C MET A 74 10.36 13.71 0.27
N THR A 75 10.33 14.95 0.70
CA THR A 75 11.09 15.40 1.86
C THR A 75 10.55 14.76 3.14
N SER A 76 11.38 14.74 4.19
CA SER A 76 10.96 14.27 5.51
C SER A 76 9.80 15.09 6.09
N SER A 77 9.70 16.38 5.75
CA SER A 77 8.61 17.26 6.21
C SER A 77 7.28 16.92 5.56
N GLU A 78 7.25 16.72 4.23
CA GLU A 78 6.04 16.31 3.51
C GLU A 78 5.56 14.93 3.98
N ARG A 79 6.48 13.99 4.18
CA ARG A 79 6.17 12.67 4.73
C ARG A 79 5.59 12.76 6.15
N ALA A 80 6.12 13.67 6.98
CA ALA A 80 5.60 13.91 8.32
C ALA A 80 4.17 14.49 8.31
N GLN A 81 3.79 15.27 7.30
CA GLN A 81 2.41 15.75 7.14
C GLN A 81 1.43 14.59 6.90
N ILE A 82 1.81 13.61 6.07
CA ILE A 82 1.01 12.39 5.84
C ILE A 82 0.85 11.60 7.14
N VAL A 83 1.95 11.37 7.87
CA VAL A 83 1.92 10.68 9.17
C VAL A 83 1.03 11.42 10.16
N SER A 84 1.17 12.74 10.26
CA SER A 84 0.35 13.57 11.16
C SER A 84 -1.15 13.46 10.83
N TYR A 85 -1.49 13.46 9.54
CA TYR A 85 -2.88 13.28 9.11
C TYR A 85 -3.41 11.90 9.50
N LEU A 86 -2.67 10.83 9.19
CA LEU A 86 -3.09 9.46 9.51
C LEU A 86 -3.25 9.26 11.02
N THR A 87 -2.30 9.74 11.83
CA THR A 87 -2.39 9.64 13.28
C THR A 87 -3.58 10.41 13.84
N ARG A 88 -3.88 11.60 13.29
CA ARG A 88 -5.02 12.43 13.75
C ARG A 88 -6.37 11.81 13.41
N ASN A 89 -6.47 11.14 12.26
CA ASN A 89 -7.71 10.57 11.75
C ASN A 89 -7.78 9.05 11.93
N ALA A 90 -6.85 8.47 12.70
CA ALA A 90 -6.88 7.06 13.03
C ALA A 90 -8.22 6.74 13.70
N PRO A 91 -8.95 5.71 13.23
CA PRO A 91 -10.20 5.32 13.86
C PRO A 91 -9.94 5.02 15.33
N HIS A 92 -10.79 5.56 16.20
CA HIS A 92 -10.76 5.21 17.62
C HIS A 92 -10.99 3.70 17.74
N GLN A 93 -9.98 2.99 18.25
CA GLN A 93 -10.08 1.55 18.53
C GLN A 93 -10.82 1.30 19.85
#